data_AF-A0A7W7EXP7-F1
#
_entry.id   AF-A0A7W7EXP7-F1
#
_cell.length_a   1.000
_cell.length_b   1.000
_cell.length_c   1.000
_cell.angle_alpha   90.00
_cell.angle_beta   90.00
_cell.angle_gamma   90.00
#
_symmetry.space_group_name_H-M   'P 1'
#
loop_
_entity.id
_entity.type
_entity.pdbx_description
1 polymer ?
#
loop_
_entity_poly.entity_id
_entity_poly.type
_entity_poly.pdbx_seq_one_letter_code
_entity_poly.pdbx_strand_id
1 'polypeptide(L)'
;MMDEYARGRRDGLRLALSILEAEEAKWEALLGESRSWRTNATRLIRHKAFQVARKRVQTALNRLLPKAETELPGELASMIDRAGL
;
A
#
# COMPACT_ATOMS: atom_id res chain seq x y z
N MET A 1 -2.05 11.88 -23.29
CA MET A 1 -1.25 12.33 -22.13
C MET A 1 -1.90 11.97 -20.79
N MET A 2 -3.11 12.43 -20.47
CA MET A 2 -3.80 12.13 -19.20
C MET A 2 -4.04 10.62 -18.95
N ASP A 3 -4.44 9.86 -19.97
CA ASP A 3 -4.68 8.41 -19.82
C ASP A 3 -3.41 7.61 -19.53
N GLU A 4 -2.28 8.02 -20.12
CA GLU A 4 -0.98 7.40 -19.90
C GLU A 4 -0.47 7.69 -18.48
N TYR A 5 -0.64 8.92 -18.01
CA TYR A 5 -0.38 9.29 -16.62
C TYR A 5 -1.26 8.52 -15.63
N ALA A 6 -2.54 8.35 -15.93
CA ALA A 6 -3.46 7.55 -15.11
C ALA A 6 -3.10 6.05 -15.13
N ARG A 7 -2.58 5.52 -16.24
CA ARG A 7 -2.03 4.15 -16.30
C ARG A 7 -0.78 4.02 -15.44
N GLY A 8 0.21 4.91 -15.61
CA GLY A 8 1.46 4.90 -14.84
C GLY A 8 1.23 4.95 -13.33
N ARG A 9 0.29 5.78 -12.84
CA ARG A 9 -0.08 5.81 -11.42
C ARG A 9 -0.69 4.49 -10.92
N ARG A 10 -1.55 3.85 -11.72
CA ARG A 10 -2.15 2.55 -11.36
C ARG A 10 -1.07 1.47 -11.29
N ASP A 11 -0.16 1.44 -12.24
CA ASP A 11 0.91 0.45 -12.28
C ASP A 11 1.93 0.67 -11.14
N GLY A 12 2.24 1.93 -10.80
CA GLY A 12 3.03 2.26 -9.62
C GLY A 12 2.42 1.76 -8.31
N LEU A 13 1.08 1.87 -8.15
CA LEU A 13 0.39 1.36 -6.97
C LEU A 13 0.31 -0.17 -6.93
N ARG A 14 0.18 -0.83 -8.08
CA ARG A 14 0.28 -2.29 -8.17
C ARG A 14 1.67 -2.78 -7.79
N LEU A 15 2.71 -2.09 -8.25
CA LEU A 15 4.08 -2.38 -7.84
C LEU A 15 4.25 -2.19 -6.32
N ALA A 16 3.77 -1.08 -5.76
CA ALA A 16 3.82 -0.83 -4.33
C ALA A 16 3.11 -1.92 -3.52
N LEU A 17 1.96 -2.43 -3.97
CA LEU A 17 1.28 -3.57 -3.34
C LEU A 17 2.15 -4.82 -3.34
N SER A 18 2.75 -5.18 -4.48
CA SER A 18 3.61 -6.36 -4.59
C SER A 18 4.82 -6.32 -3.65
N ILE A 19 5.43 -5.13 -3.48
CA ILE A 19 6.55 -4.93 -2.55
C ILE A 19 6.08 -5.10 -1.11
N LEU A 20 4.93 -4.51 -0.76
CA LEU A 20 4.38 -4.61 0.59
C LEU A 20 3.99 -6.06 0.95
N GLU A 21 3.48 -6.83 -0.02
CA GLU A 21 3.18 -8.25 0.17
C GLU A 21 4.45 -9.08 0.40
N ALA A 22 5.51 -8.82 -0.36
CA ALA A 22 6.80 -9.50 -0.17
C ALA A 22 7.40 -9.19 1.22
N GLU A 23 7.34 -7.94 1.67
CA GLU A 23 7.80 -7.57 3.00
C GLU A 23 6.92 -8.18 4.11
N GLU A 24 5.59 -8.16 3.95
CA GLU A 24 4.67 -8.81 4.89
C GLU A 24 5.02 -10.30 5.07
N ALA A 25 5.18 -11.05 3.98
CA ALA A 25 5.52 -12.47 3.99
C ALA A 25 6.87 -12.76 4.68
N LYS A 26 7.88 -11.89 4.45
CA LYS A 26 9.19 -12.00 5.12
C LYS A 26 9.07 -11.86 6.64
N TRP A 27 8.23 -10.95 7.12
CA TRP A 27 8.04 -10.76 8.57
C TRP A 27 7.18 -11.85 9.18
N GLU A 28 6.17 -12.33 8.45
CA GLU A 28 5.32 -13.45 8.85
C GLU A 28 6.14 -14.70 9.15
N ALA A 29 7.10 -15.04 8.27
CA ALA A 29 8.00 -16.17 8.44
C ALA A 29 8.92 -16.08 9.69
N LEU A 30 9.05 -14.91 10.30
CA LEU A 30 9.91 -14.68 11.47
C LEU A 30 9.12 -14.61 12.79
N LEU A 31 7.79 -14.68 12.75
CA LEU A 31 6.96 -14.59 13.95
C LEU A 31 7.12 -15.84 14.81
N GLY A 32 7.45 -15.64 16.11
CA GLY A 32 7.60 -16.75 17.06
C GLY A 32 8.98 -17.44 17.06
N GLU A 33 9.79 -17.22 16.02
CA GLU A 33 11.11 -17.87 15.84
C GLU A 33 12.16 -17.48 16.90
N SER A 34 11.99 -16.34 17.60
CA SER A 34 12.95 -15.91 18.62
C SER A 34 12.58 -16.43 20.02
N ARG A 35 13.58 -16.86 20.79
CA ARG A 35 13.41 -17.19 22.23
C ARG A 35 13.06 -15.96 23.08
N SER A 36 13.46 -14.76 22.65
CA SER A 36 13.11 -13.50 23.31
C SER A 36 11.69 -13.07 22.94
N TRP A 37 10.83 -12.94 23.95
CA TRP A 37 9.45 -12.45 23.79
C TRP A 37 9.41 -11.01 23.25
N ARG A 38 10.35 -10.15 23.66
CA ARG A 38 10.43 -8.76 23.19
C ARG A 38 10.67 -8.70 21.68
N THR A 39 11.56 -9.56 21.18
CA THR A 39 11.86 -9.65 19.75
C THR A 39 10.63 -10.07 18.97
N ASN A 40 9.90 -11.08 19.44
CA ASN A 40 8.66 -11.53 18.80
C ASN A 40 7.58 -10.43 18.82
N ALA A 41 7.46 -9.69 19.93
CA ALA A 41 6.54 -8.56 20.01
C ALA A 41 6.86 -7.46 18.99
N THR A 42 8.13 -7.10 18.83
CA THR A 42 8.55 -6.13 17.81
C THR A 42 8.29 -6.63 16.39
N ARG A 43 8.54 -7.92 16.10
CA ARG A 43 8.23 -8.53 14.80
C ARG A 43 6.73 -8.49 14.49
N LEU A 44 5.89 -8.78 15.48
CA LEU A 44 4.44 -8.70 15.34
C LEU A 44 3.96 -7.27 15.02
N ILE A 45 4.53 -6.26 15.68
CA ILE A 45 4.23 -4.85 15.40
C ILE A 45 4.60 -4.50 13.95
N ARG A 46 5.79 -4.92 13.47
CA ARG A 46 6.22 -4.66 12.08
C ARG A 46 5.31 -5.36 11.07
N HIS A 47 5.01 -6.63 11.28
CA HIS A 47 4.08 -7.37 10.43
C HIS A 47 2.72 -6.65 10.31
N LYS A 48 2.16 -6.21 11.44
CA LYS A 48 0.92 -5.42 11.45
C LYS A 48 1.05 -4.06 10.75
N ALA A 49 2.21 -3.41 10.85
CA ALA A 49 2.45 -2.16 10.14
C ALA A 49 2.43 -2.36 8.60
N PHE A 50 2.99 -3.46 8.09
CA PHE A 50 2.91 -3.82 6.67
C PHE A 50 1.48 -4.11 6.23
N GLN A 51 0.70 -4.84 7.04
CA GLN A 51 -0.73 -5.07 6.77
C GLN A 51 -1.52 -3.75 6.64
N VAL A 52 -1.28 -2.80 7.55
CA VAL A 52 -1.92 -1.48 7.50
C VAL A 52 -1.49 -0.71 6.25
N ALA A 53 -0.20 -0.70 5.93
CA ALA A 53 0.32 -0.04 4.74
C ALA A 53 -0.29 -0.63 3.47
N ARG A 54 -0.31 -1.96 3.33
CA ARG A 54 -0.91 -2.68 2.21
C ARG A 54 -2.38 -2.32 2.05
N LYS A 55 -3.14 -2.29 3.15
CA LYS A 55 -4.57 -1.91 3.11
C LYS A 55 -4.78 -0.46 2.65
N ARG A 56 -3.90 0.46 3.05
CA ARG A 56 -3.97 1.87 2.62
C ARG A 56 -3.66 2.02 1.13
N VAL A 57 -2.62 1.35 0.63
CA VAL A 57 -2.30 1.34 -0.81
C VAL A 57 -3.43 0.71 -1.61
N GLN A 58 -3.99 -0.42 -1.15
CA GLN A 58 -5.14 -1.05 -1.79
C GLN A 58 -6.35 -0.10 -1.84
N THR A 59 -6.59 0.65 -0.76
CA THR A 59 -7.66 1.65 -0.71
C THR A 59 -7.42 2.78 -1.71
N ALA A 60 -6.18 3.28 -1.81
CA ALA A 60 -5.82 4.28 -2.80
C ALA A 60 -6.02 3.74 -4.23
N LEU A 61 -5.54 2.54 -4.53
CA LEU A 61 -5.74 1.89 -5.82
C LEU A 61 -7.23 1.73 -6.15
N ASN A 62 -8.03 1.26 -5.19
CA ASN A 62 -9.47 1.09 -5.38
C ASN A 62 -10.23 2.41 -5.62
N ARG A 63 -9.70 3.55 -5.16
CA ARG A 63 -10.27 4.87 -5.45
C ARG A 63 -9.87 5.41 -6.83
N LEU A 64 -8.70 4.98 -7.32
CA LEU A 64 -8.17 5.34 -8.63
C LEU A 64 -8.67 4.42 -9.74
N LEU A 65 -9.15 3.23 -9.39
CA LEU A 65 -9.94 2.37 -10.25
C LEU A 65 -11.38 2.89 -10.24
N PRO A 66 -11.86 3.52 -11.33
CA PRO A 66 -13.22 4.02 -11.38
C PRO A 66 -14.18 2.84 -11.22
N LYS A 67 -15.15 2.94 -10.29
CA LYS A 67 -16.30 2.02 -10.25
C LYS A 67 -17.35 2.34 -11.32
N ALA A 68 -17.26 3.50 -11.95
CA ALA A 68 -18.01 3.92 -13.12
C ALA A 68 -17.27 5.14 -13.72
N GLU A 69 -17.43 5.34 -15.02
CA GLU A 69 -16.71 6.22 -15.96
C GLU A 69 -16.47 7.71 -15.64
N THR A 70 -16.61 8.20 -14.43
CA THR A 70 -16.55 9.65 -14.17
C THR A 70 -15.42 10.00 -13.23
N GLU A 71 -14.45 10.74 -13.77
CA GLU A 71 -13.40 11.54 -13.16
C GLU A 71 -12.92 11.18 -11.75
N LEU A 72 -11.60 11.03 -11.61
CA LEU A 72 -10.87 11.00 -10.34
C LEU A 72 -11.52 11.97 -9.32
N PRO A 73 -11.99 11.49 -8.16
CA PRO A 73 -12.59 12.36 -7.15
C PRO A 73 -11.63 13.50 -6.84
N GLY A 74 -12.05 14.75 -7.06
CA GLY A 74 -11.17 15.93 -6.99
C GLY A 74 -10.43 16.09 -5.66
N GLU A 75 -11.01 15.59 -4.56
CA GLU A 75 -10.33 15.51 -3.26
C GLU A 75 -9.06 14.67 -3.30
N LEU A 76 -9.06 13.55 -4.02
CA LEU A 76 -7.91 12.65 -4.09
C LEU A 76 -6.79 13.23 -4.95
N ALA A 77 -7.15 13.90 -6.06
CA ALA A 77 -6.17 14.64 -6.87
C ALA A 77 -5.51 15.76 -6.05
N SER A 78 -6.31 16.53 -5.29
CA SER A 78 -5.86 17.57 -4.36
C SER A 78 -4.94 17.04 -3.26
N MET A 79 -5.23 15.85 -2.71
CA MET A 79 -4.38 15.22 -1.69
C MET A 79 -3.04 14.72 -2.23
N ILE A 80 -3.03 14.21 -3.47
CA ILE A 80 -1.82 13.74 -4.15
C ILE A 80 -0.91 14.94 -4.47
N ASP A 81 -1.48 16.01 -5.05
CA ASP A 81 -0.74 17.27 -5.31
C ASP A 81 -0.15 17.85 -4.03
N ARG A 82 -0.92 17.86 -2.93
CA ARG A 82 -0.41 18.32 -1.62
C ARG A 82 0.71 17.46 -1.05
N ALA A 83 0.77 16.18 -1.43
CA ALA A 83 1.83 15.28 -1.03
C ALA A 83 3.08 15.38 -1.94
N GLY A 84 3.01 16.15 -3.04
CA GLY A 84 4.08 16.27 -4.03
C GLY A 84 4.34 14.97 -4.81
N LEU A 85 3.30 14.14 -4.96
CA LEU A 85 3.34 12.82 -5.60
C LEU A 85 2.66 12.82 -6.97
#